data_AF-A0A7M7PMN5-F1
#
_entry.id   AF-A0A7M7PMN5-F1
#
_cell.length_a   1.000
_cell.length_b   1.000
_cell.length_c   1.000
_cell.angle_alpha   90.00
_cell.angle_beta   90.00
_cell.angle_gamma   90.00
#
_symmetry.space_group_name_H-M   'P 1'
#
loop_
_entity.id
_entity.type
_entity.pdbx_description
1 polymer ?
#
loop_
_entity_poly.entity_id
_entity_poly.type
_entity_poly.pdbx_seq_one_letter_code
_entity_poly.pdbx_strand_id
1 'polypeptide(L)'
;MSYAKKSSHSDKEPTIVVKNADMDDDLQEEAIDLAKDAFQKFTVEKDIASYIKKEFDAKFQPTWHCIVGRNYGSYVTHETKHFIYFYHDQKAILLFKSGYGGRIRSHFTIKTRQNNICESSFATVYFIFWFVVSSNKSIMNRSGGSSYSGKSGTEKNKIEVKNADMDDDMQELAIDLAKQMLEDGDKTKKVVEKDVAAFIKKEFDKNYDPTWHCIVGRNYGSYVTHETKHFIYFYHGQTAILLFKSG
;
A
#
# COMPACT_ATOMS: atom_id res chain seq x y z
N MET A 1 47.38 -0.01 -28.33
CA MET A 1 46.08 0.67 -28.47
C MET A 1 45.06 -0.06 -27.60
N SER A 2 44.83 0.40 -26.37
CA SER A 2 43.81 -0.18 -25.49
C SER A 2 42.56 0.71 -25.51
N TYR A 3 41.45 0.17 -26.01
CA TYR A 3 40.16 0.84 -25.95
C TYR A 3 39.55 0.65 -24.56
N ALA A 4 39.60 1.69 -23.72
CA ALA A 4 38.78 1.78 -22.52
C ALA A 4 37.36 2.17 -22.95
N LYS A 5 36.40 1.27 -22.71
CA LYS A 5 34.98 1.50 -22.95
C LYS A 5 34.46 2.44 -21.85
N LYS A 6 34.52 3.76 -22.09
CA LYS A 6 33.83 4.75 -21.25
C LYS A 6 32.33 4.52 -21.39
N SER A 7 31.70 3.99 -20.34
CA SER A 7 30.23 3.97 -20.25
C SER A 7 29.75 5.40 -20.05
N SER A 8 29.08 5.95 -21.07
CA SER A 8 28.39 7.23 -21.01
C SER A 8 27.18 7.12 -20.07
N HIS A 9 27.34 7.48 -18.80
CA HIS A 9 26.23 8.00 -18.01
C HIS A 9 26.25 9.51 -18.17
N SER A 10 25.14 10.10 -18.59
CA SER A 10 25.00 11.55 -18.68
C SER A 10 25.12 12.16 -17.29
N ASP A 11 26.02 13.13 -17.11
CA ASP A 11 26.22 13.94 -15.88
C ASP A 11 25.01 14.85 -15.59
N LYS A 12 23.83 14.27 -15.41
CA LYS A 12 22.66 14.97 -14.89
C LYS A 12 22.48 14.57 -13.44
N GLU A 13 22.60 15.56 -12.56
CA GLU A 13 22.19 15.43 -11.15
C GLU A 13 20.75 14.90 -11.08
N PRO A 14 20.47 13.91 -10.21
CA PRO A 14 19.13 13.35 -10.07
C PRO A 14 18.15 14.42 -9.61
N THR A 15 16.97 14.40 -10.20
CA THR A 15 15.91 15.36 -9.88
C THR A 15 15.14 14.89 -8.66
N ILE A 16 15.29 15.60 -7.54
CA ILE A 16 14.56 15.31 -6.30
C ILE A 16 13.39 16.30 -6.16
N VAL A 17 12.17 15.77 -5.98
CA VAL A 17 10.97 16.59 -5.80
C VAL A 17 10.16 16.08 -4.61
N VAL A 18 10.22 16.81 -3.49
CA VAL A 18 9.39 16.53 -2.31
C VAL A 18 7.94 16.93 -2.62
N LYS A 19 7.00 16.00 -2.43
CA LYS A 19 5.57 16.23 -2.63
C LYS A 19 4.85 16.51 -1.33
N ASN A 20 5.21 15.79 -0.29
CA ASN A 20 4.68 15.99 1.05
C ASN A 20 5.69 15.47 2.08
N ALA A 21 5.85 16.19 3.18
CA ALA A 21 6.68 15.78 4.29
C ALA A 21 6.04 16.28 5.60
N ASP A 22 5.98 15.40 6.58
CA ASP A 22 5.71 15.71 7.98
C ASP A 22 6.85 15.08 8.79
N MET A 23 7.99 15.78 8.83
CA MET A 23 9.19 15.45 9.60
C MET A 23 10.07 16.71 9.72
N ASP A 24 11.12 16.65 10.53
CA ASP A 24 12.07 17.76 10.67
C ASP A 24 13.08 17.79 9.51
N ASP A 25 13.63 18.97 9.22
CA ASP A 25 14.45 19.21 8.01
C ASP A 25 15.69 18.29 7.94
N ASP A 26 16.39 18.09 9.07
CA ASP A 26 17.54 17.20 9.16
C ASP A 26 17.18 15.74 8.82
N LEU A 27 16.01 15.29 9.28
CA LEU A 27 15.52 13.94 9.01
C LEU A 27 15.06 13.78 7.55
N GLN A 28 14.53 14.87 6.97
CA GLN A 28 14.15 14.92 5.58
C GLN A 28 15.38 14.86 4.66
N GLU A 29 16.45 15.58 4.99
CA GLU A 29 17.72 15.57 4.25
C GLU A 29 18.36 14.17 4.29
N GLU A 30 18.40 13.54 5.47
CA GLU A 30 18.90 12.17 5.62
C GLU A 30 18.09 11.17 4.77
N ALA A 31 16.76 11.33 4.68
CA ALA A 31 15.92 10.48 3.83
C ALA A 31 16.26 10.62 2.34
N ILE A 32 16.55 11.84 1.90
CA ILE A 32 16.92 12.14 0.52
C ILE A 32 18.31 11.60 0.20
N ASP A 33 19.28 11.80 1.07
CA ASP A 33 20.66 11.36 0.84
C ASP A 33 20.79 9.84 0.86
N LEU A 34 20.09 9.20 1.79
CA LEU A 34 20.03 7.75 1.80
C LEU A 34 19.34 7.19 0.55
N ALA A 35 18.31 7.85 0.03
CA ALA A 35 17.71 7.45 -1.22
C ALA A 35 18.71 7.59 -2.39
N LYS A 36 19.43 8.71 -2.51
CA LYS A 36 20.47 8.87 -3.55
C LYS A 36 21.47 7.72 -3.52
N ASP A 37 21.98 7.38 -2.34
CA ASP A 37 22.90 6.26 -2.14
C ASP A 37 22.26 4.90 -2.51
N ALA A 38 21.01 4.66 -2.11
CA ALA A 38 20.26 3.46 -2.47
C ALA A 38 20.12 3.31 -4.00
N PHE A 39 19.83 4.40 -4.72
CA PHE A 39 19.70 4.39 -6.19
C PHE A 39 21.03 4.21 -6.93
N GLN A 40 22.17 4.50 -6.29
CA GLN A 40 23.49 4.18 -6.83
C GLN A 40 23.84 2.70 -6.67
N LYS A 41 23.41 2.09 -5.57
CA LYS A 41 23.73 0.69 -5.21
C LYS A 41 22.78 -0.33 -5.83
N PHE A 42 21.51 0.00 -5.96
CA PHE A 42 20.45 -0.94 -6.32
C PHE A 42 19.62 -0.44 -7.49
N THR A 43 19.20 -1.37 -8.35
CA THR A 43 18.32 -1.10 -9.49
C THR A 43 16.89 -1.57 -9.26
N VAL A 44 16.72 -2.60 -8.43
CA VAL A 44 15.44 -3.22 -8.09
C VAL A 44 14.75 -2.44 -6.97
N GLU A 45 13.50 -2.01 -7.19
CA GLU A 45 12.75 -1.16 -6.26
C GLU A 45 12.59 -1.79 -4.88
N LYS A 46 12.43 -3.12 -4.82
CA LYS A 46 12.34 -3.87 -3.56
C LYS A 46 13.61 -3.75 -2.73
N ASP A 47 14.78 -3.80 -3.37
CA ASP A 47 16.07 -3.73 -2.68
C ASP A 47 16.35 -2.30 -2.21
N ILE A 48 15.97 -1.30 -3.02
CA ILE A 48 16.01 0.12 -2.63
C ILE A 48 15.14 0.34 -1.38
N ALA A 49 13.88 -0.12 -1.40
CA ALA A 49 12.97 0.03 -0.26
C ALA A 49 13.49 -0.67 1.01
N SER A 50 14.04 -1.88 0.84
CA SER A 50 14.67 -2.66 1.92
C SER A 50 15.87 -1.93 2.53
N TYR A 51 16.74 -1.36 1.70
CA TYR A 51 17.92 -0.61 2.15
C TYR A 51 17.53 0.63 2.94
N ILE A 52 16.64 1.47 2.38
CA ILE A 52 16.19 2.72 3.02
C ILE A 52 15.57 2.43 4.39
N LYS A 53 14.65 1.46 4.46
CA LYS A 53 13.97 1.12 5.72
C LYS A 53 14.95 0.60 6.78
N LYS A 54 15.87 -0.29 6.42
CA LYS A 54 16.81 -0.89 7.40
C LYS A 54 17.71 0.15 8.04
N GLU A 55 18.23 1.07 7.24
CA GLU A 55 19.07 2.17 7.74
C GLU A 55 18.25 3.15 8.59
N PHE A 56 16.99 3.45 8.21
CA PHE A 56 16.10 4.28 9.03
C PHE A 56 15.70 3.62 10.35
N ASP A 57 15.40 2.31 10.35
CA ASP A 57 15.13 1.55 11.57
C ASP A 57 16.34 1.57 12.52
N ALA A 58 17.55 1.44 11.96
CA ALA A 58 18.79 1.45 12.74
C ALA A 58 19.10 2.83 13.36
N LYS A 59 18.85 3.92 12.62
CA LYS A 59 19.18 5.29 13.05
C LYS A 59 18.07 5.96 13.87
N PHE A 60 16.80 5.74 13.52
CA PHE A 60 15.66 6.54 13.99
C PHE A 60 14.57 5.74 14.70
N GLN A 61 14.96 4.58 15.25
CA GLN A 61 14.11 3.62 15.94
C GLN A 61 13.04 2.99 15.02
N PRO A 62 12.83 1.67 15.10
CA PRO A 62 11.78 1.02 14.35
C PRO A 62 10.37 1.47 14.84
N THR A 63 9.30 1.29 14.06
CA THR A 63 9.27 0.55 12.79
C THR A 63 8.89 1.44 11.61
N TRP A 64 9.85 1.69 10.73
CA TRP A 64 9.67 2.39 9.45
C TRP A 64 9.14 1.43 8.39
N HIS A 65 8.50 1.97 7.36
CA HIS A 65 8.00 1.26 6.19
C HIS A 65 8.39 2.05 4.94
N CYS A 66 8.85 1.35 3.90
CA CYS A 66 9.28 2.00 2.66
C CYS A 66 8.63 1.36 1.43
N ILE A 67 8.15 2.21 0.53
CA ILE A 67 7.60 1.84 -0.78
C ILE A 67 8.30 2.68 -1.85
N VAL A 68 8.77 2.02 -2.90
CA VAL A 68 9.45 2.65 -4.03
C VAL A 68 8.81 2.16 -5.32
N GLY A 69 8.41 3.06 -6.22
CA GLY A 69 7.78 2.63 -7.47
C GLY A 69 7.46 3.77 -8.41
N ARG A 70 7.17 3.45 -9.67
CA ARG A 70 6.80 4.45 -10.68
C ARG A 70 5.32 4.81 -10.64
N ASN A 71 4.47 3.80 -10.45
CA ASN A 71 3.01 3.93 -10.54
C ASN A 71 2.35 3.13 -9.41
N TYR A 72 2.06 3.82 -8.32
CA TYR A 72 1.26 3.29 -7.23
C TYR A 72 0.43 4.39 -6.57
N GLY A 73 -0.69 3.99 -5.99
CA GLY A 73 -1.45 4.74 -5.00
C GLY A 73 -1.29 4.06 -3.64
N SER A 74 -1.28 4.86 -2.59
CA SER A 74 -1.21 4.35 -1.23
C SER A 74 -2.20 5.08 -0.34
N TYR A 75 -2.68 4.36 0.67
CA TYR A 75 -3.39 4.94 1.79
C TYR A 75 -2.84 4.30 3.06
N VAL A 76 -2.10 5.09 3.83
CA VAL A 76 -1.35 4.64 5.00
C VAL A 76 -1.66 5.52 6.20
N THR A 77 -1.62 4.90 7.37
CA THR A 77 -1.63 5.55 8.68
C THR A 77 -0.17 5.70 9.13
N HIS A 78 0.22 6.83 9.71
CA HIS A 78 1.59 7.06 10.15
C HIS A 78 1.61 7.86 11.45
N GLU A 79 2.72 7.74 12.18
CA GLU A 79 3.03 8.61 13.31
C GLU A 79 3.32 10.03 12.84
N THR A 80 2.88 11.02 13.61
CA THR A 80 3.21 12.43 13.35
C THR A 80 4.73 12.63 13.32
N LYS A 81 5.22 13.53 12.47
CA LYS A 81 6.64 13.87 12.33
C LYS A 81 7.54 12.76 11.74
N HIS A 82 6.96 11.67 11.24
CA HIS A 82 7.71 10.56 10.66
C HIS A 82 7.13 10.12 9.31
N PHE A 83 6.91 11.08 8.40
CA PHE A 83 6.36 10.81 7.07
C PHE A 83 7.04 11.66 5.99
N ILE A 84 7.39 11.04 4.87
CA ILE A 84 7.86 11.73 3.68
C ILE A 84 7.42 11.00 2.40
N TYR A 85 7.01 11.77 1.40
CA TYR A 85 6.69 11.34 0.05
C TYR A 85 7.38 12.26 -0.97
N PHE A 86 8.31 11.71 -1.73
CA PHE A 86 9.10 12.46 -2.71
C PHE A 86 9.42 11.62 -3.94
N TYR A 87 9.87 12.29 -5.01
CA TYR A 87 10.34 11.63 -6.22
C TYR A 87 11.85 11.72 -6.31
N HIS A 88 12.47 10.61 -6.70
CA HIS A 88 13.83 10.55 -7.25
C HIS A 88 13.70 10.20 -8.72
N ASP A 89 13.86 11.21 -9.58
CA ASP A 89 13.58 11.15 -11.02
C ASP A 89 12.14 10.67 -11.31
N GLN A 90 11.99 9.45 -11.81
CA GLN A 90 10.71 8.86 -12.20
C GLN A 90 10.14 7.91 -11.14
N LYS A 91 10.88 7.65 -10.05
CA LYS A 91 10.43 6.74 -8.98
C LYS A 91 9.97 7.56 -7.78
N ALA A 92 8.77 7.28 -7.29
CA ALA A 92 8.25 7.85 -6.06
C ALA A 92 8.66 6.99 -4.87
N ILE A 93 9.11 7.64 -3.81
CA ILE A 93 9.51 7.04 -2.54
C ILE A 93 8.52 7.52 -1.48
N LEU A 94 7.90 6.56 -0.81
CA LEU A 94 7.07 6.77 0.37
C LEU A 94 7.76 6.10 1.55
N LEU A 95 8.13 6.90 2.54
CA LEU A 95 8.77 6.44 3.78
C LEU A 95 7.96 6.98 4.96
N PHE A 96 7.50 6.09 5.83
CA PHE A 96 6.72 6.47 6.99
C PHE A 96 6.92 5.53 8.16
N LYS A 97 6.74 6.02 9.39
CA LYS A 97 6.77 5.22 10.60
C LYS A 97 5.35 4.86 11.03
N SER A 98 5.15 3.60 11.39
CA SER A 98 3.89 3.10 11.95
C SER A 98 4.16 1.90 12.86
N GLY A 99 3.89 2.07 14.16
CA GLY A 99 3.83 1.03 15.16
C GLY A 99 3.68 1.67 16.54
N TYR A 100 2.58 1.42 17.24
CA TYR A 100 2.35 2.07 18.54
C TYR A 100 3.21 1.40 19.59
N GLY A 101 4.47 1.83 19.69
CA GLY A 101 5.30 1.65 20.87
C GLY A 101 4.63 2.31 22.08
N GLY A 102 3.74 1.58 22.76
CA GLY A 102 3.17 1.94 24.05
C GLY A 102 1.94 2.86 24.01
N ARG A 103 0.75 2.24 23.97
CA ARG A 103 -0.41 2.60 24.81
C ARG A 103 -0.67 4.12 25.03
N ILE A 104 -1.21 4.86 24.06
CA ILE A 104 -2.20 5.94 24.34
C ILE A 104 -3.23 6.02 23.20
N ARG A 105 -4.49 5.74 23.55
CA ARG A 105 -5.68 6.22 22.85
C ARG A 105 -5.78 7.73 23.06
N SER A 106 -5.52 8.55 22.04
CA SER A 106 -6.22 9.83 21.83
C SER A 106 -5.68 10.56 20.60
N HIS A 107 -6.59 10.81 19.65
CA HIS A 107 -6.46 11.73 18.50
C HIS A 107 -5.55 11.31 17.34
N PHE A 108 -6.06 10.40 16.51
CA PHE A 108 -5.59 10.25 15.13
C PHE A 108 -6.20 11.36 14.26
N THR A 109 -5.44 12.42 13.99
CA THR A 109 -5.86 13.46 13.04
C THR A 109 -5.57 13.00 11.61
N ILE A 110 -6.63 12.68 10.87
CA ILE A 110 -6.58 12.54 9.41
C ILE A 110 -6.31 13.94 8.83
N LYS A 111 -5.06 14.28 8.49
CA LYS A 111 -4.79 15.43 7.60
C LYS A 111 -4.92 15.00 6.14
N THR A 112 -6.15 14.75 5.70
CA THR A 112 -6.49 14.93 4.28
C THR A 112 -6.60 16.41 4.01
N ARG A 113 -5.59 17.02 3.39
CA ARG A 113 -5.70 18.37 2.83
C ARG A 113 -6.65 18.31 1.61
N GLN A 114 -7.94 18.52 1.86
CA GLN A 114 -8.92 18.88 0.85
C GLN A 114 -9.41 20.29 1.18
N ASN A 115 -9.11 21.23 0.31
CA ASN A 115 -9.73 22.55 0.35
C ASN A 115 -11.15 22.46 -0.24
N ASN A 116 -12.10 22.97 0.54
CA ASN A 116 -13.36 23.64 0.17
C ASN A 116 -14.62 22.80 -0.17
N ILE A 117 -15.39 22.51 0.90
CA ILE A 117 -16.80 22.91 1.20
C ILE A 117 -17.81 22.95 0.03
N CYS A 118 -18.86 22.12 0.11
CA CYS A 118 -20.25 22.60 0.17
C CYS A 118 -21.13 21.62 0.98
N GLU A 119 -22.10 22.21 1.67
CA GLU A 119 -22.89 21.64 2.77
C GLU A 119 -24.29 21.22 2.29
N SER A 120 -24.88 20.30 3.05
CA SER A 120 -26.32 20.08 3.27
C SER A 120 -27.16 19.18 2.34
N SER A 121 -27.68 18.13 2.99
CA SER A 121 -29.03 17.53 2.89
C SER A 121 -29.45 16.81 1.60
N PHE A 122 -29.58 15.48 1.67
CA PHE A 122 -30.86 14.77 1.44
C PHE A 122 -30.87 13.44 2.21
N ALA A 123 -32.03 13.14 2.78
CA ALA A 123 -32.33 12.02 3.64
C ALA A 123 -32.77 10.78 2.85
N THR A 124 -32.64 9.61 3.49
CA THR A 124 -33.44 8.38 3.31
C THR A 124 -33.36 7.61 1.98
N VAL A 125 -33.55 6.29 2.09
CA VAL A 125 -33.52 5.24 1.03
C VAL A 125 -32.06 4.84 0.67
N TYR A 126 -31.52 3.71 1.11
CA TYR A 126 -32.01 2.34 0.89
C TYR A 126 -31.87 1.45 2.13
N PHE A 127 -32.99 1.21 2.79
CA PHE A 127 -33.35 -0.14 3.20
C PHE A 127 -33.73 -0.89 1.91
N ILE A 128 -32.96 -1.92 1.53
CA ILE A 128 -33.31 -3.15 0.78
C ILE A 128 -31.96 -3.78 0.36
N PHE A 129 -31.36 -4.57 1.26
CA PHE A 129 -30.85 -5.93 1.00
C PHE A 129 -30.39 -6.56 2.34
N TRP A 130 -31.32 -6.62 3.29
CA TRP A 130 -31.26 -7.52 4.43
C TRP A 130 -32.49 -8.43 4.28
N PHE A 131 -32.39 -9.49 3.46
CA PHE A 131 -33.18 -10.72 3.52
C PHE A 131 -32.72 -11.70 2.42
N VAL A 132 -32.61 -12.99 2.77
CA VAL A 132 -32.09 -14.15 1.98
C VAL A 132 -30.55 -14.19 1.97
N VAL A 133 -29.84 -14.92 2.84
CA VAL A 133 -30.05 -16.28 3.35
C VAL A 133 -29.65 -16.36 4.82
N SER A 134 -30.63 -16.63 5.69
CA SER A 134 -30.41 -17.36 6.93
C SER A 134 -31.32 -18.58 6.87
N SER A 135 -30.74 -19.75 6.59
CA SER A 135 -31.17 -21.07 7.09
C SER A 135 -30.38 -22.16 6.36
N ASN A 136 -29.26 -22.59 6.96
CA ASN A 136 -29.04 -23.99 7.34
C ASN A 136 -27.67 -24.12 8.00
N LYS A 137 -27.68 -24.38 9.31
CA LYS A 137 -26.57 -25.06 9.98
C LYS A 137 -26.54 -26.49 9.44
N SER A 138 -25.43 -26.91 8.86
CA SER A 138 -25.00 -28.29 9.00
C SER A 138 -23.49 -28.38 9.06
N ILE A 139 -23.06 -29.12 10.07
CA ILE A 139 -21.69 -29.42 10.46
C ILE A 139 -21.06 -30.30 9.38
N MET A 140 -19.84 -29.96 8.95
CA MET A 140 -18.79 -30.96 8.69
C MET A 140 -17.42 -30.29 8.66
N ASN A 141 -16.60 -30.65 9.65
CA ASN A 141 -15.15 -30.56 9.59
C ASN A 141 -14.65 -31.20 8.29
N ARG A 142 -13.69 -30.56 7.62
CA ARG A 142 -12.53 -31.25 7.05
C ARG A 142 -11.44 -30.26 6.71
N SER A 143 -10.31 -30.46 7.38
CA SER A 143 -8.96 -30.11 6.95
C SER A 143 -8.77 -30.21 5.45
N GLY A 144 -8.29 -29.12 4.86
CA GLY A 144 -7.80 -29.06 3.49
C GLY A 144 -7.34 -27.65 3.19
N GLY A 145 -6.03 -27.44 3.09
CA GLY A 145 -5.50 -26.19 2.54
C GLY A 145 -6.11 -25.99 1.16
N SER A 146 -6.89 -24.92 0.99
CA SER A 146 -7.57 -24.63 -0.25
C SER A 146 -6.71 -23.67 -1.07
N SER A 147 -5.99 -24.24 -2.03
CA SER A 147 -5.41 -23.47 -3.13
C SER A 147 -6.55 -22.87 -3.95
N TYR A 148 -6.75 -21.55 -3.87
CA TYR A 148 -7.66 -20.82 -4.77
C TYR A 148 -7.21 -21.00 -6.23
N SER A 149 -7.80 -21.97 -6.93
CA SER A 149 -7.69 -22.13 -8.38
C SER A 149 -8.90 -21.47 -9.04
N GLY A 150 -8.78 -20.17 -9.36
CA GLY A 150 -9.77 -19.47 -10.18
C GLY A 150 -9.81 -20.01 -11.61
N LYS A 151 -10.99 -20.43 -12.08
CA LYS A 151 -11.25 -20.85 -13.47
C LYS A 151 -11.16 -19.68 -14.45
N SER A 152 -10.88 -20.04 -15.71
CA SER A 152 -10.63 -19.23 -16.91
C SER A 152 -11.42 -17.91 -17.03
N GLY A 153 -10.75 -16.80 -16.78
CA GLY A 153 -11.08 -15.46 -17.26
C GLY A 153 -9.93 -14.92 -18.12
N THR A 154 -10.19 -13.95 -18.98
CA THR A 154 -9.15 -13.24 -19.74
C THR A 154 -8.04 -12.74 -18.80
N GLU A 155 -6.79 -12.63 -19.30
CA GLU A 155 -5.57 -12.36 -18.51
C GLU A 155 -5.67 -11.14 -17.57
N LYS A 156 -6.61 -10.22 -17.83
CA LYS A 156 -6.90 -9.03 -17.02
C LYS A 156 -7.57 -9.29 -15.67
N ASN A 157 -8.31 -10.40 -15.52
CA ASN A 157 -9.07 -10.72 -14.31
C ASN A 157 -8.44 -11.88 -13.50
N LYS A 158 -7.21 -12.26 -13.83
CA LYS A 158 -6.51 -13.32 -13.13
C LYS A 158 -6.11 -12.84 -11.73
N ILE A 159 -6.57 -13.55 -10.71
CA ILE A 159 -6.09 -13.38 -9.34
C ILE A 159 -4.87 -14.26 -9.12
N GLU A 160 -3.78 -13.67 -8.60
CA GLU A 160 -2.58 -14.40 -8.21
C GLU A 160 -2.11 -13.94 -6.84
N VAL A 161 -2.37 -14.76 -5.81
CA VAL A 161 -1.87 -14.52 -4.46
C VAL A 161 -0.39 -14.89 -4.41
N LYS A 162 0.47 -13.94 -4.04
CA LYS A 162 1.93 -14.15 -3.93
C LYS A 162 2.33 -14.53 -2.52
N ASN A 163 1.74 -13.89 -1.53
CA ASN A 163 1.95 -14.19 -0.12
C ASN A 163 0.71 -13.75 0.68
N ALA A 164 0.29 -14.55 1.64
CA ALA A 164 -0.82 -14.26 2.51
C ALA A 164 -0.54 -14.86 3.89
N ASP A 165 -0.72 -14.04 4.91
CA ASP A 165 -0.75 -14.40 6.33
C ASP A 165 -2.00 -13.73 6.91
N MET A 166 -3.16 -14.35 6.67
CA MET A 166 -4.49 -14.00 7.19
C MET A 166 -5.42 -15.23 7.04
N ASP A 167 -6.62 -15.18 7.61
CA ASP A 167 -7.61 -16.24 7.43
C ASP A 167 -8.28 -16.19 6.03
N ASP A 168 -8.90 -17.31 5.65
CA ASP A 168 -9.47 -17.48 4.31
C ASP A 168 -10.61 -16.47 4.05
N ASP A 169 -11.45 -16.18 5.04
CA ASP A 169 -12.57 -15.25 4.94
C ASP A 169 -12.08 -13.80 4.73
N MET A 170 -11.02 -13.39 5.44
CA MET A 170 -10.38 -12.08 5.30
C MET A 170 -9.68 -11.94 3.95
N GLN A 171 -9.00 -13.01 3.50
CA GLN A 171 -8.39 -13.06 2.19
C GLN A 171 -9.44 -12.93 1.07
N GLU A 172 -10.57 -13.63 1.18
CA GLU A 172 -11.67 -13.56 0.21
C GLU A 172 -12.25 -12.15 0.16
N LEU A 173 -12.48 -11.52 1.32
CA LEU A 173 -12.94 -10.13 1.38
C LEU A 173 -11.96 -9.16 0.72
N ALA A 174 -10.65 -9.29 0.94
CA ALA A 174 -9.64 -8.44 0.30
C ALA A 174 -9.70 -8.53 -1.23
N ILE A 175 -9.83 -9.76 -1.75
CA ILE A 175 -9.89 -10.03 -3.17
C ILE A 175 -11.20 -9.46 -3.76
N ASP A 176 -12.33 -9.63 -3.08
CA ASP A 176 -13.62 -9.18 -3.57
C ASP A 176 -13.77 -7.66 -3.57
N LEU A 177 -13.25 -6.97 -2.55
CA LEU A 177 -13.18 -5.50 -2.55
C LEU A 177 -12.30 -4.97 -3.69
N ALA A 178 -11.19 -5.65 -3.99
CA ALA A 178 -10.33 -5.29 -5.11
C ALA A 178 -11.05 -5.50 -6.46
N LYS A 179 -11.75 -6.63 -6.64
CA LYS A 179 -12.57 -6.90 -7.83
C LYS A 179 -13.63 -5.83 -8.04
N GLN A 180 -14.39 -5.47 -7.01
CA GLN A 180 -15.44 -4.44 -7.10
C GLN A 180 -14.93 -3.11 -7.66
N MET A 181 -13.68 -2.74 -7.34
CA MET A 181 -13.09 -1.48 -7.78
C MET A 181 -12.31 -1.58 -9.10
N LEU A 182 -11.80 -2.77 -9.44
CA LEU A 182 -10.94 -3.00 -10.61
C LEU A 182 -11.68 -3.62 -11.79
N GLU A 183 -12.84 -4.25 -11.58
CA GLU A 183 -13.69 -4.76 -12.64
C GLU A 183 -14.38 -3.57 -13.34
N ASP A 184 -14.15 -3.47 -14.64
CA ASP A 184 -14.54 -2.34 -15.50
C ASP A 184 -16.08 -2.17 -15.54
N GLY A 185 -16.65 -1.45 -14.58
CA GLY A 185 -18.06 -1.05 -14.60
C GLY A 185 -18.38 0.06 -15.63
N ASP A 186 -17.37 0.80 -16.10
CA ASP A 186 -17.52 1.75 -17.21
C ASP A 186 -16.14 2.21 -17.74
N LYS A 187 -15.88 2.13 -19.06
CA LYS A 187 -14.58 2.48 -19.68
C LYS A 187 -14.25 3.98 -19.64
N THR A 188 -15.15 4.79 -19.08
CA THR A 188 -15.09 6.25 -19.09
C THR A 188 -14.45 6.84 -17.83
N LYS A 189 -14.36 6.08 -16.73
CA LYS A 189 -13.75 6.54 -15.47
C LYS A 189 -12.36 5.94 -15.30
N LYS A 190 -11.32 6.78 -15.32
CA LYS A 190 -9.96 6.37 -14.99
C LYS A 190 -9.92 5.94 -13.52
N VAL A 191 -9.75 4.64 -13.27
CA VAL A 191 -9.48 4.12 -11.92
C VAL A 191 -8.17 4.74 -11.43
N VAL A 192 -8.23 5.46 -10.32
CA VAL A 192 -7.06 6.02 -9.65
C VAL A 192 -6.66 5.03 -8.57
N GLU A 193 -5.42 4.51 -8.61
CA GLU A 193 -4.94 3.48 -7.69
C GLU A 193 -5.07 3.90 -6.21
N LYS A 194 -4.97 5.21 -5.95
CA LYS A 194 -5.16 5.81 -4.63
C LYS A 194 -6.59 5.60 -4.09
N ASP A 195 -7.60 5.66 -4.95
CA ASP A 195 -9.00 5.50 -4.53
C ASP A 195 -9.29 4.04 -4.18
N VAL A 196 -8.69 3.10 -4.93
CA VAL A 196 -8.75 1.66 -4.63
C VAL A 196 -8.10 1.37 -3.27
N ALA A 197 -6.90 1.90 -3.04
CA ALA A 197 -6.20 1.74 -1.77
C ALA A 197 -7.01 2.32 -0.60
N ALA A 198 -7.61 3.49 -0.79
CA ALA A 198 -8.45 4.14 0.22
C ALA A 198 -9.71 3.30 0.53
N PHE A 199 -10.36 2.76 -0.49
CA PHE A 199 -11.57 1.96 -0.35
C PHE A 199 -11.31 0.67 0.43
N ILE A 200 -10.31 -0.12 0.00
CA ILE A 200 -9.96 -1.39 0.66
C ILE A 200 -9.59 -1.13 2.12
N LYS A 201 -8.69 -0.18 2.39
CA LYS A 201 -8.27 0.13 3.76
C LYS A 201 -9.45 0.55 4.64
N LYS A 202 -10.35 1.41 4.15
CA LYS A 202 -11.49 1.89 4.94
C LYS A 202 -12.44 0.76 5.33
N GLU A 203 -12.72 -0.18 4.42
CA GLU A 203 -13.54 -1.35 4.73
C GLU A 203 -12.83 -2.29 5.71
N PHE A 204 -11.51 -2.46 5.59
CA PHE A 204 -10.73 -3.25 6.54
C PHE A 204 -10.66 -2.63 7.93
N ASP A 205 -10.39 -1.32 8.04
CA ASP A 205 -10.40 -0.59 9.32
C ASP A 205 -11.78 -0.66 10.02
N LYS A 206 -12.86 -0.77 9.24
CA LYS A 206 -14.24 -0.88 9.74
C LYS A 206 -14.56 -2.29 10.23
N ASN A 207 -14.03 -3.32 9.58
CA ASN A 207 -14.34 -4.73 9.87
C ASN A 207 -13.37 -5.40 10.85
N TYR A 208 -12.09 -4.99 10.89
CA TYR A 208 -11.00 -5.71 11.58
C TYR A 208 -10.09 -4.80 12.41
N ASP A 209 -10.67 -3.77 13.04
CA ASP A 209 -9.97 -2.72 13.78
C ASP A 209 -9.08 -1.81 12.89
N PRO A 210 -8.89 -0.53 13.28
CA PRO A 210 -8.10 0.40 12.48
C PRO A 210 -6.60 0.04 12.45
N THR A 211 -5.84 0.78 11.64
CA THR A 211 -4.37 0.68 11.40
C THR A 211 -3.96 -0.22 10.24
N TRP A 212 -4.89 -0.52 9.34
CA TRP A 212 -4.56 -1.12 8.05
C TRP A 212 -3.85 -0.12 7.15
N HIS A 213 -3.03 -0.62 6.24
CA HIS A 213 -2.34 0.13 5.20
C HIS A 213 -2.55 -0.59 3.89
N CYS A 214 -2.84 0.16 2.83
CA CYS A 214 -3.04 -0.41 1.50
C CYS A 214 -2.20 0.32 0.45
N ILE A 215 -1.54 -0.46 -0.40
CA ILE A 215 -0.76 0.01 -1.54
C ILE A 215 -1.24 -0.74 -2.78
N VAL A 216 -1.59 0.00 -3.81
CA VAL A 216 -2.13 -0.51 -5.06
C VAL A 216 -1.31 0.07 -6.20
N GLY A 217 -0.81 -0.75 -7.11
CA GLY A 217 0.02 -0.24 -8.21
C GLY A 217 0.52 -1.32 -9.15
N ARG A 218 0.97 -0.92 -10.33
CA ARG A 218 1.48 -1.84 -11.36
C ARG A 218 2.98 -2.13 -11.24
N ASN A 219 3.73 -1.19 -10.66
CA ASN A 219 5.18 -1.30 -10.54
C ASN A 219 5.65 -0.58 -9.28
N TYR A 220 5.85 -1.36 -8.22
CA TYR A 220 6.47 -0.91 -6.98
C TYR A 220 7.17 -2.08 -6.28
N GLY A 221 8.24 -1.76 -5.56
CA GLY A 221 8.82 -2.57 -4.51
C GLY A 221 8.43 -2.02 -3.15
N SER A 222 8.31 -2.89 -2.17
CA SER A 222 7.99 -2.51 -0.81
C SER A 222 8.80 -3.33 0.18
N TYR A 223 9.08 -2.73 1.33
CA TYR A 223 9.57 -3.43 2.50
C TYR A 223 8.82 -2.86 3.71
N VAL A 224 7.96 -3.70 4.28
CA VAL A 224 7.04 -3.33 5.34
C VAL A 224 7.14 -4.36 6.46
N THR A 225 6.84 -3.92 7.67
CA THR A 225 6.66 -4.81 8.82
C THR A 225 5.17 -4.84 9.16
N HIS A 226 4.65 -6.02 9.49
CA HIS A 226 3.22 -6.21 9.70
C HIS A 226 2.95 -7.10 10.91
N GLU A 227 1.75 -6.99 11.46
CA GLU A 227 1.23 -7.93 12.45
C GLU A 227 1.06 -9.32 11.81
N THR A 228 1.22 -10.37 12.62
CA THR A 228 0.89 -11.74 12.19
C THR A 228 -0.60 -11.85 11.89
N LYS A 229 -0.97 -12.66 10.89
CA LYS A 229 -2.37 -12.86 10.44
C LYS A 229 -3.06 -11.64 9.84
N HIS A 230 -2.33 -10.56 9.53
CA HIS A 230 -2.89 -9.34 8.96
C HIS A 230 -2.06 -8.86 7.75
N PHE A 231 -1.72 -9.76 6.84
CA PHE A 231 -0.92 -9.43 5.65
C PHE A 231 -1.37 -10.21 4.42
N ILE A 232 -1.53 -9.51 3.29
CA ILE A 232 -1.73 -10.14 1.99
C ILE A 232 -1.07 -9.30 0.89
N TYR A 233 -0.46 -10.01 -0.04
CA TYR A 233 0.10 -9.48 -1.27
C TYR A 233 -0.35 -10.33 -2.46
N PHE A 234 -1.15 -9.74 -3.34
CA PHE A 234 -1.72 -10.43 -4.50
C PHE A 234 -1.79 -9.53 -5.71
N TYR A 235 -1.97 -10.15 -6.88
CA TYR A 235 -2.20 -9.47 -8.15
C TYR A 235 -3.64 -9.69 -8.60
N HIS A 236 -4.25 -8.63 -9.12
CA HIS A 236 -5.45 -8.69 -9.95
C HIS A 236 -5.06 -8.21 -11.36
N GLY A 237 -4.86 -9.18 -12.28
CA GLY A 237 -4.28 -8.92 -13.60
C GLY A 237 -2.85 -8.38 -13.47
N GLN A 238 -2.65 -7.11 -13.81
CA GLN A 238 -1.34 -6.44 -13.75
C GLN A 238 -1.18 -5.52 -12.53
N THR A 239 -2.23 -5.35 -11.74
CA THR A 239 -2.23 -4.48 -10.57
C THR A 239 -1.89 -5.31 -9.34
N ALA A 240 -0.84 -4.94 -8.62
CA ALA A 240 -0.46 -5.53 -7.35
C ALA A 240 -1.15 -4.78 -6.21
N ILE A 241 -1.72 -5.54 -5.27
CA ILE A 241 -2.37 -5.05 -4.06
C ILE A 241 -1.61 -5.61 -2.87
N LEU A 242 -1.09 -4.71 -2.04
CA LEU A 242 -0.47 -5.00 -0.76
C LEU A 242 -1.35 -4.40 0.33
N LEU A 243 -1.86 -5.27 1.20
CA LEU A 243 -2.69 -4.89 2.34
C LEU A 243 -2.07 -5.49 3.58
N PHE A 244 -1.79 -4.66 4.58
CA PHE A 244 -1.19 -5.11 5.82
C PHE A 244 -1.59 -4.22 6.99
N LYS A 245 -1.56 -4.76 8.20
CA LYS A 245 -1.75 -4.01 9.43
C LYS A 245 -0.43 -3.84 10.16
N SER A 246 -0.19 -2.64 10.71
CA SER A 246 0.96 -2.40 11.59
C SER A 246 0.58 -1.45 12.72
N GLY A 247 0.76 -1.91 13.96
CA GLY A 247 0.34 -1.21 15.17
C GLY A 247 0.79 -1.90 16.43
#